data_AF-V4NU77-F1
#
_entry.id   AF-V4NU77-F1
#
_cell.length_a   1.000
_cell.length_b   1.000
_cell.length_c   1.000
_cell.angle_alpha   90.00
_cell.angle_beta   90.00
_cell.angle_gamma   90.00
#
_symmetry.space_group_name_H-M   'P 1'
#
loop_
_entity.id
_entity.type
_entity.pdbx_description
1 polymer ?
#
loop_
_entity_poly.entity_id
_entity_poly.type
_entity_poly.pdbx_seq_one_letter_code
_entity_poly.pdbx_strand_id
1 'polypeptide(L)'
;MSMTRDAAHQALDINIGRILQMYLTGDLSAEVTRNNLTRFFNGAPEWRGDIDAWLTRRLNDMRDGHDANHVRHDIVRMAAAAERHDPKLAEMLHPGHEKAV
;
A
#
# COMPACT_ATOMS: atom_id res chain seq x y z
N MET A 1 1.01 14.01 -20.87
CA MET A 1 0.54 13.01 -19.89
C MET A 1 0.14 11.77 -20.69
N SER A 2 0.77 10.61 -20.47
CA SER A 2 0.48 9.42 -21.25
C SER A 2 -0.70 8.67 -20.63
N MET A 3 -1.77 8.47 -21.40
CA MET A 3 -3.00 7.78 -20.98
C MET A 3 -2.74 6.41 -20.33
N THR A 4 -1.61 5.79 -20.65
CA THR A 4 -1.16 4.51 -20.09
C THR A 4 -0.80 4.56 -18.61
N ARG A 5 -0.24 5.67 -18.13
CA ARG A 5 0.19 5.83 -16.73
C ARG A 5 -1.02 6.02 -15.81
N ASP A 6 -2.02 6.76 -16.28
CA ASP A 6 -3.25 7.01 -15.52
C ASP A 6 -4.11 5.74 -15.42
N ALA A 7 -4.19 4.96 -16.51
CA ALA A 7 -4.88 3.67 -16.52
C ALA A 7 -4.20 2.64 -15.59
N ALA A 8 -2.87 2.56 -15.58
CA ALA A 8 -2.13 1.66 -14.69
C ALA A 8 -2.33 2.05 -13.22
N HIS A 9 -2.29 3.35 -12.90
CA HIS A 9 -2.53 3.84 -11.54
C HIS A 9 -3.98 3.57 -11.09
N GLN A 10 -4.95 3.76 -11.98
CA GLN A 10 -6.35 3.45 -11.69
C GLN A 10 -6.58 1.95 -11.47
N ALA A 11 -5.95 1.08 -12.27
CA ALA A 11 -6.02 -0.36 -12.05
C ALA A 11 -5.41 -0.77 -10.71
N LEU A 12 -4.30 -0.13 -10.31
CA LEU A 12 -3.66 -0.34 -9.01
C LEU A 12 -4.62 0.02 -7.86
N ASP A 13 -5.26 1.19 -7.91
CA ASP A 13 -6.23 1.64 -6.89
C ASP A 13 -7.44 0.70 -6.79
N ILE A 14 -8.00 0.27 -7.93
CA ILE A 14 -9.12 -0.68 -7.96
C ILE A 14 -8.72 -2.02 -7.33
N ASN A 15 -7.58 -2.58 -7.74
CA ASN A 15 -7.15 -3.90 -7.26
C ASN A 15 -6.82 -3.88 -5.77
N ILE A 16 -6.12 -2.85 -5.30
CA ILE A 16 -5.78 -2.66 -3.89
C ILE A 16 -7.05 -2.42 -3.08
N GLY A 17 -7.94 -1.55 -3.55
CA GLY A 17 -9.24 -1.29 -2.93
C GLY A 17 -10.07 -2.55 -2.74
N ARG A 18 -10.11 -3.44 -3.75
CA ARG A 18 -10.82 -4.72 -3.65
C ARG A 18 -10.22 -5.64 -2.58
N ILE A 19 -8.89 -5.75 -2.52
CA ILE A 19 -8.21 -6.58 -1.50
C ILE A 19 -8.51 -6.06 -0.10
N LEU A 20 -8.46 -4.74 0.09
CA LEU A 20 -8.76 -4.10 1.36
C LEU A 20 -10.24 -4.24 1.74
N GLN A 21 -11.16 -4.19 0.78
CA GLN A 21 -12.57 -4.46 1.03
C GLN A 21 -12.78 -5.89 1.53
N MET A 22 -12.16 -6.88 0.88
CA MET A 22 -12.23 -8.28 1.29
C MET A 22 -11.61 -8.51 2.68
N TYR A 23 -10.59 -7.75 3.04
CA TYR A 23 -10.04 -7.75 4.41
C TYR A 23 -11.05 -7.21 5.43
N LEU A 24 -11.69 -6.07 5.14
CA LEU A 24 -12.67 -5.44 6.02
C LEU A 24 -13.96 -6.27 6.21
N THR A 25 -14.38 -7.01 5.18
CA THR A 25 -15.54 -7.91 5.25
C THR A 25 -15.22 -9.24 5.93
N GLY A 26 -13.93 -9.51 6.21
CA GLY A 26 -13.47 -10.77 6.80
C GLY A 26 -13.31 -11.91 5.80
N ASP A 27 -13.44 -11.65 4.51
CA ASP A 27 -13.21 -12.63 3.44
C ASP A 27 -11.72 -13.01 3.32
N LEU A 28 -10.81 -12.11 3.73
CA LEU A 28 -9.37 -12.36 3.80
C LEU A 28 -8.83 -12.16 5.22
N SER A 29 -7.92 -13.05 5.64
CA SER A 29 -7.12 -12.83 6.84
C SER A 29 -6.08 -11.73 6.63
N ALA A 30 -5.56 -11.15 7.71
CA ALA A 30 -4.50 -10.14 7.64
C ALA A 30 -3.26 -10.67 6.88
N GLU A 31 -2.88 -11.93 7.10
CA GLU A 31 -1.74 -12.56 6.42
C GLU A 31 -1.97 -12.68 4.91
N VAL A 32 -3.13 -13.20 4.49
CA VAL A 32 -3.46 -13.37 3.07
C VAL A 32 -3.58 -12.01 2.39
N THR A 33 -4.19 -11.03 3.07
CA THR A 33 -4.29 -9.64 2.60
C THR A 33 -2.92 -9.05 2.35
N ARG A 34 -2.02 -9.14 3.34
CA ARG A 34 -0.64 -8.67 3.23
C ARG A 34 0.07 -9.32 2.05
N ASN A 35 0.04 -10.65 1.96
CA ASN A 35 0.66 -11.41 0.86
C ASN A 35 0.13 -11.01 -0.52
N ASN A 36 -1.15 -10.68 -0.64
CA ASN A 36 -1.74 -10.19 -1.89
C ASN A 36 -1.28 -8.77 -2.20
N LEU A 37 -1.19 -7.89 -1.19
CA LEU A 37 -0.72 -6.52 -1.36
C LEU A 37 0.77 -6.47 -1.70
N THR A 38 1.63 -7.33 -1.12
CA THR A 38 3.08 -7.32 -1.39
C THR A 38 3.40 -7.54 -2.89
N ARG A 39 2.50 -8.19 -3.63
CA ARG A 39 2.67 -8.45 -5.07
C ARG A 39 2.65 -7.18 -5.93
N PHE A 40 2.14 -6.07 -5.41
CA PHE A 40 2.19 -4.79 -6.14
C PHE A 40 3.53 -4.06 -5.96
N PHE A 41 4.44 -4.57 -5.13
CA PHE A 41 5.72 -3.94 -4.82
C PHE A 41 6.91 -4.63 -5.53
N ASN A 42 6.68 -5.22 -6.71
CA ASN A 42 7.68 -6.04 -7.39
C ASN A 42 8.96 -5.29 -7.81
N GLY A 43 8.93 -3.96 -7.90
CA GLY A 43 10.12 -3.14 -8.16
C GLY A 43 10.98 -2.84 -6.93
N ALA A 44 10.69 -3.42 -5.76
CA ALA A 44 11.42 -3.10 -4.53
C ALA A 44 11.76 -4.34 -3.68
N PRO A 45 12.38 -5.40 -4.25
CA PRO A 45 12.67 -6.64 -3.53
C PRO A 45 13.58 -6.43 -2.31
N GLU A 46 14.48 -5.44 -2.35
CA GLU A 46 15.38 -5.08 -1.26
C GLU A 46 14.65 -4.51 -0.03
N TRP A 47 13.45 -3.94 -0.22
CA TRP A 47 12.63 -3.36 0.84
C TRP A 47 11.57 -4.31 1.38
N ARG A 48 11.58 -5.58 0.96
CA ARG A 48 10.45 -6.49 1.20
C ARG A 48 10.12 -6.69 2.68
N GLY A 49 11.12 -6.75 3.55
CA GLY A 49 10.90 -6.85 4.99
C GLY A 49 10.21 -5.61 5.56
N ASP A 50 10.65 -4.42 5.15
CA ASP A 50 10.07 -3.16 5.60
C ASP A 50 8.66 -2.96 5.06
N ILE A 51 8.41 -3.33 3.80
CA ILE A 51 7.08 -3.32 3.19
C ILE A 51 6.12 -4.24 3.97
N ASP A 52 6.56 -5.42 4.38
CA ASP A 52 5.75 -6.36 5.15
C ASP A 52 5.36 -5.80 6.53
N ALA A 53 6.32 -5.20 7.22
CA ALA A 53 6.09 -4.54 8.51
C ALA A 53 5.19 -3.30 8.37
N TRP A 54 5.40 -2.50 7.32
CA TRP A 54 4.57 -1.33 7.03
C TRP A 54 3.14 -1.71 6.67
N LEU A 55 2.93 -2.74 5.84
CA LEU A 55 1.60 -3.25 5.50
C LEU A 55 0.89 -3.78 6.74
N THR A 56 1.60 -4.48 7.63
CA THR A 56 1.03 -4.96 8.90
C THR A 56 0.50 -3.80 9.74
N ARG A 57 1.25 -2.70 9.86
CA ARG A 57 0.78 -1.49 10.57
C ARG A 57 -0.47 -0.90 9.90
N ARG A 58 -0.45 -0.74 8.58
CA ARG A 58 -1.58 -0.18 7.83
C ARG A 58 -2.86 -1.01 7.90
N LEU A 59 -2.74 -2.34 7.89
CA LEU A 59 -3.91 -3.22 8.06
C LEU A 59 -4.47 -3.13 9.48
N ASN A 60 -3.61 -3.01 10.51
CA ASN A 60 -4.06 -2.76 11.88
C ASN A 60 -4.77 -1.40 12.00
N ASP A 61 -4.23 -0.33 11.41
CA ASP A 61 -4.88 0.98 11.37
C ASP A 61 -6.30 0.86 10.78
N MET A 62 -6.47 0.15 9.65
CA MET A 62 -7.80 -0.06 9.05
C MET A 62 -8.76 -0.83 9.96
N ARG A 63 -8.26 -1.86 10.65
CA ARG A 63 -9.09 -2.67 11.56
C ARG A 63 -9.53 -1.85 12.78
N ASP A 64 -8.67 -0.98 13.26
CA ASP A 64 -8.90 -0.16 14.45
C ASP A 64 -9.77 1.09 14.13
N GLY A 65 -10.27 1.20 12.89
CA GLY A 65 -11.25 2.20 12.46
C GLY A 65 -10.64 3.48 11.90
N HIS A 66 -9.36 3.49 11.55
CA HIS A 66 -8.76 4.60 10.83
C HIS A 66 -9.32 4.69 9.39
N ASP A 67 -9.17 5.86 8.76
CA ASP A 67 -9.70 6.13 7.43
C ASP A 67 -9.16 5.14 6.38
N ALA A 68 -10.00 4.17 6.00
CA ALA A 68 -9.70 3.15 5.01
C ALA A 68 -9.32 3.74 3.64
N ASN A 69 -9.83 4.93 3.29
CA ASN A 69 -9.43 5.60 2.06
C ASN A 69 -8.00 6.14 2.17
N HIS A 70 -7.61 6.66 3.33
CA HIS A 70 -6.23 7.09 3.58
C HIS A 70 -5.27 5.91 3.47
N VAL A 71 -5.58 4.80 4.14
CA VAL A 71 -4.74 3.59 4.06
C VAL A 71 -4.67 3.06 2.63
N ARG A 72 -5.79 3.01 1.89
CA ARG A 72 -5.78 2.64 0.48
C ARG A 72 -4.84 3.55 -0.32
N HIS A 73 -4.98 4.86 -0.14
CA HIS A 73 -4.18 5.85 -0.87
C HIS A 73 -2.67 5.70 -0.59
N ASP A 74 -2.31 5.48 0.67
CA ASP A 74 -0.93 5.21 1.08
C ASP A 74 -0.37 3.98 0.38
N ILE A 75 -1.12 2.87 0.39
CA ILE A 75 -0.66 1.61 -0.23
C ILE A 75 -0.50 1.78 -1.74
N VAL A 76 -1.46 2.46 -2.39
CA VAL A 76 -1.41 2.75 -3.84
C VAL A 76 -0.20 3.61 -4.20
N ARG A 77 0.06 4.68 -3.44
CA ARG A 77 1.22 5.55 -3.65
C ARG A 77 2.53 4.78 -3.47
N MET A 78 2.61 3.91 -2.46
CA MET A 78 3.82 3.18 -2.13
C MET A 78 4.11 2.12 -3.19
N ALA A 79 3.07 1.41 -3.66
CA ALA A 79 3.20 0.45 -4.75
C ALA A 79 3.63 1.15 -6.05
N ALA A 80 3.07 2.31 -6.37
CA ALA A 80 3.48 3.10 -7.53
C ALA A 80 4.93 3.65 -7.41
N ALA A 81 5.39 3.97 -6.19
CA ALA A 81 6.77 4.35 -5.93
C ALA A 81 7.72 3.16 -6.10
N ALA A 82 7.34 1.99 -5.57
CA ALA A 82 8.09 0.75 -5.70
C ALA A 82 8.24 0.31 -7.17
N GLU A 83 7.17 0.37 -7.97
CA GLU A 83 7.23 0.07 -9.41
C GLU A 83 8.27 0.92 -10.16
N ARG A 84 8.48 2.16 -9.70
CA ARG A 84 9.40 3.12 -10.32
C ARG A 84 10.80 3.08 -9.73
N HIS A 85 11.06 2.21 -8.75
CA HIS A 85 12.27 2.25 -7.93
C HIS A 85 12.52 3.67 -7.36
N ASP A 86 11.43 4.37 -7.00
CA ASP A 86 11.48 5.78 -6.60
C ASP A 86 11.99 5.90 -5.15
N PRO A 87 12.99 6.78 -4.86
CA PRO A 87 13.48 7.00 -3.49
C PRO A 87 12.38 7.42 -2.50
N LYS A 88 11.26 7.97 -2.99
CA LYS A 88 10.07 8.23 -2.17
C LYS A 88 9.53 6.99 -1.47
N LEU A 89 9.77 5.78 -1.99
CA LEU A 89 9.42 4.54 -1.30
C LEU A 89 10.01 4.50 0.11
N ALA A 90 11.28 4.89 0.28
CA ALA A 90 11.93 4.91 1.59
C ALA A 90 11.25 5.92 2.53
N GLU A 91 10.90 7.10 2.02
CA GLU A 91 10.16 8.11 2.79
C GLU A 91 8.79 7.57 3.24
N MET A 92 8.08 6.88 2.34
CA MET A 92 6.77 6.28 2.60
C MET A 92 6.81 5.12 3.61
N LEU A 93 7.93 4.40 3.70
CA LEU A 93 8.18 3.36 4.72
C LEU A 93 8.43 3.98 6.11
N HIS A 94 8.88 5.23 6.15
CA HIS A 94 9.20 5.98 7.37
C HIS A 94 8.34 7.25 7.54
N PRO A 95 6.99 7.17 7.54
CA PRO A 95 6.14 8.36 7.61
C PRO A 95 6.15 9.07 8.98
N GLY A 96 7.04 8.69 9.89
CA GLY A 96 7.24 9.34 11.20
C GLY A 96 8.02 10.66 11.18
N HIS A 97 8.28 11.25 10.01
CA HIS A 97 9.00 12.53 9.87
C HIS A 97 8.13 13.71 9.41
N GLU A 98 6.80 13.60 9.42
CA GLU A 98 5.98 14.80 9.51
C GLU A 98 6.03 15.31 10.95
N LYS A 99 6.94 16.27 11.15
CA LYS A 99 7.06 17.04 12.38
C LYS A 99 5.66 17.52 12.80
N ALA A 100 5.28 17.18 14.03
CA ALA A 100 4.42 18.06 14.81
C ALA A 100 5.12 19.43 14.85
N VAL A 101 4.59 20.40 14.09
CA VAL A 101 4.84 21.83 14.26
C VAL A 101 3.49 22.50 14.37
#